data_AF-A0A9P0LKC8-F1
#
_entry.id   AF-A0A9P0LKC8-F1
#
_cell.length_a   1.000
_cell.length_b   1.000
_cell.length_c   1.000
_cell.angle_alpha   90.00
_cell.angle_beta   90.00
_cell.angle_gamma   90.00
#
_symmetry.space_group_name_H-M   'P 1'
#
loop_
_entity.id
_entity.type
_entity.pdbx_description
1 polymer ?
#
loop_
_entity_poly.entity_id
_entity_poly.type
_entity_poly.pdbx_seq_one_letter_code
_entity_poly.pdbx_strand_id
1 'polypeptide(L)'
;MPSANIIAKQEQTPIFPYVEPPKEGLKLIEFINTNLLTMVDMPLFPPTYSTYLWAKYVDPENVPAWRGFMEICSENESFQRSGVQCQQFINEVPSSLTTIYTSIMHAKNETRKCGQKTTILTYDLPLYMK
;
A
#
# COMPACT_ATOMS: atom_id res chain seq x y z
N MET A 1 -9.31 -22.65 -8.25
CA MET A 1 -9.45 -21.82 -7.04
C MET A 1 -10.57 -22.39 -6.18
N PRO A 2 -10.42 -22.48 -4.85
CA PRO A 2 -11.53 -22.87 -3.96
C PRO A 2 -12.67 -21.85 -4.03
N SER A 3 -13.91 -22.29 -3.80
CA SER A 3 -15.07 -21.39 -3.79
C SER A 3 -15.08 -20.48 -2.57
N ALA A 4 -15.69 -19.29 -2.67
CA ALA A 4 -15.79 -18.34 -1.56
C ALA A 4 -16.36 -18.98 -0.27
N ASN A 5 -17.32 -19.90 -0.41
CA ASN A 5 -17.90 -20.65 0.70
C ASN A 5 -16.92 -21.61 1.41
N ILE A 6 -15.90 -22.11 0.68
CA ILE A 6 -14.86 -22.98 1.25
C ILE A 6 -13.83 -22.12 1.99
N ILE A 7 -13.48 -20.96 1.43
CA ILE A 7 -12.53 -20.02 2.06
C ILE A 7 -13.15 -19.38 3.31
N ALA A 8 -14.45 -19.06 3.30
CA ALA A 8 -15.16 -18.52 4.46
C ALA A 8 -15.23 -19.50 5.67
N LYS A 9 -15.04 -20.81 5.41
CA LYS A 9 -14.93 -21.86 6.44
C LYS A 9 -13.51 -22.07 6.96
N GLN A 10 -12.50 -21.49 6.29
CA GLN A 10 -11.12 -21.47 6.79
C GLN A 10 -10.97 -20.40 7.87
N GLU A 11 -9.88 -20.48 8.65
CA GLU A 11 -9.60 -19.63 9.81
C GLU A 11 -10.05 -18.18 9.61
N GLN A 12 -11.07 -17.78 10.37
CA GLN A 12 -11.59 -16.42 10.35
C GLN A 12 -10.69 -15.55 11.21
N THR A 13 -10.35 -14.37 10.71
CA THR A 13 -9.58 -13.40 11.48
C THR A 13 -10.37 -13.00 12.72
N PRO A 14 -9.76 -13.07 13.93
CA PRO A 14 -10.43 -12.60 15.14
C PRO A 14 -10.79 -11.12 14.98
N ILE A 15 -12.04 -10.79 15.30
CA ILE A 15 -12.54 -9.42 15.19
C ILE A 15 -11.93 -8.59 16.32
N PHE A 16 -11.30 -7.48 15.95
CA PHE A 16 -10.83 -6.47 16.90
C PHE A 16 -11.89 -5.38 16.99
N PRO A 17 -12.66 -5.26 18.08
CA PRO A 17 -13.68 -4.22 18.21
C PRO A 17 -13.02 -2.85 18.19
N TYR A 18 -13.52 -1.96 17.33
CA TYR A 18 -13.10 -0.57 17.33
C TYR A 18 -13.77 0.16 18.50
N VAL A 19 -12.95 0.77 19.36
CA VAL A 19 -13.40 1.69 20.40
C VAL A 19 -12.86 3.06 20.04
N GLU A 20 -13.73 4.06 19.98
CA GLU A 20 -13.33 5.42 19.61
C GLU A 20 -12.28 5.94 20.60
N PRO A 21 -11.04 6.21 20.16
CA PRO A 21 -10.00 6.71 21.03
C PRO A 21 -10.29 8.17 21.39
N PRO A 22 -9.76 8.67 22.52
CA PRO A 22 -9.81 10.10 22.81
C PRO A 22 -9.19 10.89 21.65
N LYS A 23 -9.84 12.01 21.26
CA LYS A 23 -9.50 12.83 20.08
C LYS A 23 -8.09 13.47 20.11
N GLU A 24 -7.28 13.14 21.10
CA GLU A 24 -5.92 13.64 21.30
C GLU A 24 -4.93 13.10 20.25
N GLY A 25 -5.19 11.93 19.66
CA GLY A 25 -4.30 11.31 18.66
C GLY A 25 -4.20 12.06 17.33
N LEU A 26 -5.18 12.89 16.99
CA LEU A 26 -5.17 13.70 15.77
C LEU A 26 -4.19 14.88 15.83
N LYS A 27 -3.64 15.20 17.02
CA LYS A 27 -2.65 16.28 17.19
C LYS A 27 -1.33 16.02 16.47
N LEU A 28 -1.05 14.77 16.07
CA LEU A 28 0.18 14.36 15.39
C LEU A 28 0.00 14.20 13.87
N ILE A 29 -1.17 14.52 13.32
CA ILE A 29 -1.42 14.39 11.88
C ILE A 29 -1.18 15.74 11.22
N GLU A 30 -0.11 15.81 10.41
CA GLU A 30 0.14 16.94 9.54
C GLU A 30 -0.67 16.78 8.24
N PHE A 31 -1.56 17.75 7.98
CA PHE A 31 -2.29 17.81 6.72
C PHE A 31 -1.51 18.67 5.73
N ILE A 32 -1.00 18.05 4.67
CA ILE A 32 -0.34 18.76 3.57
C ILE A 32 -1.36 18.97 2.46
N ASN A 33 -1.65 20.23 2.14
CA ASN A 33 -2.48 20.57 1.00
C ASN A 33 -1.68 20.42 -0.29
N THR A 34 -2.05 19.45 -1.12
CA THR A 34 -1.35 19.16 -2.38
C THR A 34 -1.42 20.30 -3.39
N ASN A 35 -2.41 21.20 -3.30
CA ASN A 35 -2.52 22.37 -4.17
C ASN A 35 -1.52 23.48 -3.84
N LEU A 36 -0.87 23.42 -2.66
CA LEU A 36 0.16 24.37 -2.24
C LEU A 36 1.58 23.87 -2.57
N LEU A 37 1.71 22.64 -3.09
CA LEU A 37 2.99 22.08 -3.48
C LEU A 37 3.53 22.81 -4.72
N THR A 38 4.75 23.32 -4.59
CA THR A 38 5.50 23.94 -5.69
C THR A 38 6.51 22.94 -6.27
N MET A 39 7.20 23.30 -7.37
CA MET A 39 8.28 22.44 -7.90
C MET A 39 9.44 22.23 -6.91
N VAL A 40 9.55 23.08 -5.88
CA VAL A 40 10.55 22.94 -4.80
C VAL A 40 10.16 21.82 -3.82
N ASP A 41 8.87 21.54 -3.70
CA ASP A 41 8.31 20.47 -2.86
C ASP A 41 8.22 19.13 -3.62
N MET A 42 8.76 19.09 -4.84
CA MET A 42 8.77 17.87 -5.64
C MET A 42 9.60 16.83 -4.89
N PRO A 43 9.05 15.63 -4.61
CA PRO A 43 9.86 14.56 -4.07
C PRO A 43 11.00 14.31 -5.04
N LEU A 44 12.22 14.20 -4.52
CA LEU A 44 13.39 13.87 -5.33
C LEU A 44 13.11 12.53 -6.00
N PHE A 45 12.69 12.56 -7.26
CA PHE A 45 12.46 11.34 -8.02
C PHE A 45 13.81 10.64 -8.17
N PRO A 46 13.87 9.32 -7.93
CA PRO A 46 15.07 8.56 -8.24
C PRO A 46 15.48 8.83 -9.69
N PRO A 47 16.79 8.95 -9.99
CA PRO A 47 17.27 9.28 -11.33
C PRO A 47 16.69 8.39 -12.44
N THR A 48 16.29 7.15 -12.12
CA THR A 48 15.61 6.21 -13.04
C THR A 48 14.27 6.73 -13.55
N TYR A 49 13.48 7.41 -12.72
CA TYR A 49 12.18 7.96 -13.13
C TYR A 49 12.36 9.14 -14.08
N SER A 50 13.26 10.07 -13.74
CA SER A 50 13.54 11.24 -14.58
C SER A 50 14.22 10.86 -15.89
N THR A 51 15.15 9.90 -15.88
CA THR A 51 15.76 9.37 -17.11
C THR A 51 14.76 8.65 -18.00
N TYR A 52 13.83 7.86 -17.46
CA TYR A 52 12.79 7.23 -18.27
C TYR A 52 11.83 8.26 -18.88
N LEU A 53 11.38 9.25 -18.10
CA LEU A 53 10.54 10.34 -18.61
C LEU A 53 11.23 11.11 -19.73
N TRP A 54 12.50 11.44 -19.53
CA TRP A 54 13.30 12.14 -20.54
C TRP A 54 13.54 11.26 -21.78
N ALA A 55 13.82 9.97 -21.60
CA ALA A 55 13.95 9.02 -22.70
C ALA A 55 12.63 8.90 -23.49
N LYS A 56 11.46 8.89 -22.84
CA LYS A 56 10.17 8.91 -23.53
C LYS A 56 9.87 10.23 -24.24
N TYR A 57 10.41 11.34 -23.75
CA TYR A 57 10.28 12.64 -24.41
C TYR A 57 11.17 12.76 -25.65
N VAL A 58 12.43 12.29 -25.56
CA VAL A 58 13.40 12.30 -26.67
C VAL A 58 13.10 11.22 -27.71
N ASP A 59 12.36 10.18 -27.31
CA ASP A 59 11.95 9.02 -28.11
C ASP A 59 13.10 8.36 -28.91
N PRO A 60 14.22 7.97 -28.27
CA PRO A 60 15.24 7.21 -28.96
C PRO A 60 14.70 5.82 -29.33
N GLU A 61 15.21 5.28 -30.44
CA GLU A 61 14.88 3.92 -30.84
C GLU A 61 15.24 2.92 -29.73
N ASN A 62 14.32 1.99 -29.46
CA ASN A 62 14.48 0.88 -28.52
C ASN A 62 14.38 1.21 -27.02
N VAL A 63 13.75 2.33 -26.60
CA VAL A 63 13.42 2.49 -25.16
C VAL A 63 12.32 1.50 -24.78
N PRO A 64 12.59 0.52 -23.90
CA PRO A 64 11.59 -0.45 -23.49
C PRO A 64 10.41 0.23 -22.78
N ALA A 65 9.32 -0.51 -22.59
CA ALA A 65 8.27 -0.09 -21.68
C ALA A 65 8.83 0.06 -20.24
N TRP A 66 8.14 0.83 -19.40
CA TRP A 66 8.56 1.15 -18.02
C TRP A 66 9.07 -0.07 -17.24
N ARG A 67 8.36 -1.19 -17.35
CA ARG A 67 8.76 -2.45 -16.72
C ARG A 67 10.14 -2.92 -17.19
N GLY A 68 10.37 -3.00 -18.49
CA GLY A 68 11.66 -3.45 -19.04
C GLY A 68 12.79 -2.47 -18.75
N PHE A 69 12.50 -1.17 -18.74
CA PHE A 69 13.46 -0.15 -18.32
C PHE A 69 13.88 -0.36 -16.86
N MET A 70 12.92 -0.56 -15.95
CA MET A 70 13.21 -0.81 -14.54
C MET A 70 13.94 -2.13 -14.32
N GLU A 71 13.60 -3.18 -15.06
CA GLU A 71 14.32 -4.47 -15.05
C GLU A 71 15.81 -4.25 -15.37
N ILE A 72 16.13 -3.51 -16.44
CA ILE A 72 17.52 -3.17 -16.81
C ILE A 72 18.20 -2.33 -15.72
N CYS A 73 17.53 -1.28 -15.21
CA CYS A 73 18.10 -0.42 -14.18
C CYS A 73 18.39 -1.15 -12.87
N SER A 74 17.61 -2.19 -12.55
CA SER A 74 17.73 -2.96 -11.31
C SER A 74 18.51 -4.28 -11.45
N GLU A 75 19.02 -4.61 -12.64
CA GLU A 75 19.61 -5.92 -12.94
C GLU A 75 20.73 -6.33 -11.96
N ASN A 76 21.54 -5.36 -11.53
CA ASN A 76 22.67 -5.57 -10.63
C ASN A 76 22.39 -5.14 -9.18
N GLU A 77 21.18 -4.67 -8.89
CA GLU A 77 20.82 -4.22 -7.55
C GLU A 77 20.46 -5.40 -6.66
N SER A 78 20.94 -5.38 -5.42
CA SER A 78 20.53 -6.37 -4.43
C SER A 78 19.07 -6.13 -4.06
N PHE A 79 18.19 -7.09 -4.35
CA PHE A 79 16.77 -7.00 -3.97
C PHE A 79 16.36 -8.19 -3.10
N GLN A 80 15.31 -7.97 -2.31
CA GLN A 80 14.63 -9.05 -1.60
C GLN A 80 13.33 -9.36 -2.34
N ARG A 81 13.03 -10.65 -2.51
CA ARG A 81 11.77 -11.08 -3.11
C ARG A 81 10.63 -10.76 -2.16
N SER A 82 9.76 -9.84 -2.56
CA SER A 82 8.48 -9.63 -1.89
C SER A 82 7.47 -10.68 -2.39
N GLY A 83 6.44 -10.92 -1.58
CA GLY A 83 5.33 -11.79 -1.92
C GLY A 83 4.01 -11.08 -1.66
N VAL A 84 3.02 -11.31 -2.53
CA VAL A 84 1.64 -10.90 -2.27
C VAL A 84 0.96 -12.03 -1.52
N GLN A 85 0.53 -11.76 -0.30
CA GLN A 85 -0.26 -12.71 0.49
C GLN A 85 -1.71 -12.23 0.52
N CYS A 86 -2.63 -13.11 0.11
CA CYS A 86 -4.04 -12.85 0.28
C CYS A 86 -4.35 -12.75 1.78
N GLN A 87 -4.92 -11.63 2.20
CA GLN A 87 -5.41 -11.48 3.56
C GLN A 87 -6.63 -12.40 3.75
N GLN A 88 -6.80 -12.89 4.98
CA GLN A 88 -7.98 -13.65 5.37
C GLN A 88 -9.23 -12.76 5.27
N PHE A 89 -10.37 -13.38 4.96
CA PHE A 89 -11.64 -12.65 4.87
C PHE A 89 -12.13 -12.25 6.26
N ILE A 90 -12.46 -10.96 6.42
CA ILE A 90 -13.17 -10.47 7.60
C ILE A 90 -14.67 -10.59 7.29
N ASN A 91 -15.37 -11.44 8.02
CA ASN A 91 -16.80 -11.70 7.83
C ASN A 91 -17.67 -10.61 8.49
N GLU A 92 -17.44 -9.35 8.11
CA GLU A 92 -18.15 -8.17 8.61
C GLU A 92 -18.37 -7.16 7.48
N VAL A 93 -19.26 -6.20 7.71
CA VAL A 93 -19.55 -5.16 6.72
C VAL A 93 -18.27 -4.33 6.46
N PRO A 94 -17.84 -4.15 5.20
CA PRO A 94 -16.57 -3.46 4.89
C PRO A 94 -16.55 -1.99 5.32
N SER A 95 -17.72 -1.36 5.45
CA SER A 95 -17.86 0.03 5.91
C SER A 95 -17.84 0.19 7.44
N SER A 96 -17.79 -0.90 8.21
CA SER A 96 -17.72 -0.83 9.67
C SER A 96 -16.31 -0.43 10.11
N LEU A 97 -16.21 0.52 11.04
CA LEU A 97 -14.93 0.93 11.64
C LEU A 97 -14.22 -0.25 12.31
N THR A 98 -14.99 -1.20 12.87
CA THR A 98 -14.47 -2.45 13.43
C THR A 98 -13.79 -3.30 12.35
N THR A 99 -14.34 -3.39 11.15
CA THR A 99 -13.75 -4.13 10.03
C THR A 99 -12.44 -3.51 9.58
N ILE A 100 -12.41 -2.19 9.42
CA ILE A 100 -11.20 -1.43 9.04
C ILE A 100 -10.13 -1.57 10.12
N TYR A 101 -10.51 -1.43 11.39
CA TYR A 101 -9.57 -1.59 12.50
C TYR A 101 -9.02 -3.02 12.59
N THR A 102 -9.88 -4.01 12.37
CA THR A 102 -9.51 -5.43 12.31
C THR A 102 -8.50 -5.69 11.19
N SER A 103 -8.72 -5.16 9.99
CA SER A 103 -7.77 -5.32 8.87
C SER A 103 -6.42 -4.67 9.15
N ILE A 104 -6.41 -3.48 9.78
CA ILE A 104 -5.17 -2.80 10.18
C ILE A 104 -4.40 -3.65 11.20
N MET A 105 -5.08 -4.13 12.24
CA MET A 105 -4.45 -4.92 13.29
C MET A 105 -3.91 -6.25 12.79
N HIS A 106 -4.65 -6.90 11.88
CA HIS A 106 -4.19 -8.12 11.25
C HIS A 106 -2.92 -7.87 10.43
N ALA A 107 -2.93 -6.89 9.53
CA ALA A 107 -1.77 -6.55 8.70
C ALA A 107 -0.54 -6.18 9.55
N LYS A 108 -0.74 -5.41 10.62
CA LYS A 108 0.31 -5.09 11.59
C LYS A 108 0.90 -6.34 12.24
N ASN A 109 0.04 -7.26 12.68
CA ASN A 109 0.48 -8.50 13.33
C ASN A 109 1.26 -9.41 12.36
N GLU A 110 0.78 -9.55 11.12
CA GLU A 110 1.50 -10.31 10.09
C GLU A 110 2.85 -9.69 9.74
N THR A 111 2.89 -8.36 9.57
CA THR A 111 4.15 -7.62 9.35
C THR A 111 5.14 -7.90 10.48
N ARG A 112 4.68 -7.90 11.74
CA ARG A 112 5.51 -8.20 12.91
C ARG A 112 5.99 -9.65 12.92
N LYS A 113 5.13 -10.62 12.58
CA LYS A 113 5.51 -12.04 12.47
C LYS A 113 6.58 -12.27 11.40
N CYS A 114 6.52 -11.52 10.30
CA CYS A 114 7.51 -11.57 9.23
C CYS A 114 8.79 -10.76 9.51
N GLY A 115 8.92 -10.13 10.69
CA GLY A 115 10.09 -9.30 11.02
C GLY A 115 10.19 -8.01 10.20
N GLN A 116 9.11 -7.62 9.51
CA GLN A 116 9.06 -6.39 8.73
C GLN A 116 8.83 -5.19 9.65
N LYS A 117 9.44 -4.04 9.30
CA LYS A 117 9.34 -2.81 10.10
C LYS A 117 8.19 -1.89 9.68
N THR A 118 7.69 -2.06 8.46
CA THR A 118 6.74 -1.14 7.84
C THR A 118 5.61 -1.94 7.20
N THR A 119 4.37 -1.56 7.53
CA THR A 119 3.16 -2.05 6.87
C THR A 119 2.60 -0.94 6.01
N ILE A 120 2.38 -1.20 4.72
CA ILE A 120 1.65 -0.29 3.83
C ILE A 120 0.28 -0.89 3.59
N LEU A 121 -0.77 -0.12 3.87
CA LEU A 121 -2.16 -0.51 3.67
C LEU A 121 -2.79 0.41 2.63
N THR A 122 -3.41 -0.20 1.62
CA THR A 122 -4.19 0.50 0.61
C THR A 122 -5.61 -0.02 0.64
N TYR A 123 -6.59 0.86 0.53
CA TYR A 123 -8.00 0.50 0.42
C TYR A 123 -8.51 0.99 -0.93
N ASP A 124 -9.14 0.11 -1.70
CA ASP A 124 -9.69 0.45 -3.03
C ASP A 124 -10.95 1.32 -2.92
N LEU A 125 -11.66 1.26 -1.79
CA LEU A 125 -12.72 2.21 -1.50
C LEU A 125 -12.08 3.54 -1.07
N PRO A 126 -12.52 4.69 -1.61
CA PRO A 126 -12.24 5.95 -0.93
C PRO A 126 -12.79 5.80 0.49
N LEU A 127 -11.91 5.89 1.49
CA LEU A 127 -12.24 6.05 2.91
C LEU A 127 -13.06 7.33 3.19
N TYR A 128 -13.50 8.02 2.14
CA TYR A 128 -14.33 9.21 2.15
C TYR A 128 -15.80 8.84 1.93
N MET A 129 -16.53 8.89 3.05
CA MET A 129 -17.82 9.58 3.21
C MET A 129 -19.05 9.03 2.49
N LYS A 130 -20.02 8.60 3.31
CA LYS A 130 -21.37 9.14 3.21
C LYS A 130 -21.45 10.38 4.10
#